data_AF-A0A8H3AZ09-F1
#
_entry.id   AF-A0A8H3AZ09-F1
#
_cell.length_a   1.000
_cell.length_b   1.000
_cell.length_c   1.000
_cell.angle_alpha   90.00
_cell.angle_beta   90.00
_cell.angle_gamma   90.00
#
_symmetry.space_group_name_H-M   'P 1'
#
loop_
_entity.id
_entity.type
_entity.pdbx_description
1 polymer ?
#
loop_
_entity_poly.entity_id
_entity_poly.type
_entity_poly.pdbx_seq_one_letter_code
_entity_poly.pdbx_strand_id
1 'polypeptide(L)'
;MQKQLLFAPKDAHAAAGAIFVDSTWFMPGVPRSGYEEWKQRRIPGARFLDLDAVASEHPLGLKHMLPSGEVFAKACEEMGIEPSSQVVLYDTHGVFSSPRALYMFKSFGHEKAGILDGGLPRWEVEVPRSSKLIQEDDEYSLFSVVIFTKVRQEFSTKCRENKFIIRDFDFNEEEIERQREELQMADLSEKELWTELLRLARANFSEAFQVLVHLKVVRLFVESVLRYGLPANYTGLVIKPESKTTKRTLDVLATRFAYLGSKTRSRDKKSDNVDDEYAGEYQTLMEQEIFDYVLFEVPWVV
;
A
#
# COMPACT_ATOMS: atom_id res chain seq x y z
N MET A 1 22.10 -17.74 34.32
CA MET A 1 21.69 -16.38 33.88
C MET A 1 22.80 -15.82 33.01
N GLN A 2 22.52 -15.53 31.73
CA GLN A 2 23.52 -14.96 30.82
C GLN A 2 24.02 -13.61 31.35
N LYS A 3 25.34 -13.45 31.45
CA LYS A 3 25.99 -12.16 31.77
C LYS A 3 25.81 -11.24 30.55
N GLN A 4 24.73 -10.47 30.51
CA GLN A 4 24.49 -9.52 29.43
C GLN A 4 25.44 -8.33 29.59
N LEU A 5 26.47 -8.28 28.73
CA LEU A 5 27.50 -7.23 28.72
C LEU A 5 27.05 -5.98 27.95
N LEU A 6 26.13 -6.14 26.99
CA LEU A 6 25.59 -5.08 26.14
C LEU A 6 24.07 -5.01 26.29
N PHE A 7 23.58 -3.81 26.60
CA PHE A 7 22.16 -3.48 26.70
C PHE A 7 21.76 -2.67 25.47
N ALA A 8 20.82 -3.18 24.67
CA ALA A 8 20.17 -2.35 23.66
C ALA A 8 19.32 -1.27 24.36
N PRO A 9 19.10 -0.10 23.74
CA PRO A 9 18.27 0.97 24.33
C PRO A 9 16.89 0.48 24.80
N LYS A 10 16.27 -0.46 24.06
CA LYS A 10 15.01 -1.11 24.43
C LYS A 10 15.07 -1.89 25.76
N ASP A 11 16.17 -2.59 26.01
CA ASP A 11 16.34 -3.47 27.18
C ASP A 11 16.70 -2.62 28.40
N ALA A 12 17.49 -1.56 28.19
CA ALA A 12 17.83 -0.57 29.21
C ALA A 12 16.58 0.20 29.72
N HIS A 13 15.61 0.49 28.85
CA HIS A 13 14.33 1.07 29.26
C HIS A 13 13.38 0.06 29.95
N ALA A 14 13.45 -1.22 29.58
CA ALA A 14 12.64 -2.26 30.19
C ALA A 14 13.14 -2.66 31.59
N ALA A 15 14.42 -2.41 31.87
CA ALA A 15 15.02 -2.60 33.18
C ALA A 15 14.55 -1.54 34.18
N ALA A 16 13.35 -1.74 34.73
CA ALA A 16 12.81 -0.92 35.81
C ALA A 16 13.81 -0.86 36.98
N GLY A 17 14.34 0.33 37.26
CA GLY A 17 15.33 0.56 38.34
C GLY A 17 16.79 0.43 37.94
N ALA A 18 17.13 0.35 36.64
CA ALA A 18 18.51 0.45 36.20
C ALA A 18 19.11 1.83 36.50
N ILE A 19 20.32 1.86 37.05
CA ILE A 19 21.08 3.07 37.32
C ILE A 19 21.95 3.34 36.09
N PHE A 20 21.67 4.44 35.41
CA PHE A 20 22.48 4.91 34.30
C PHE A 20 23.70 5.67 34.83
N VAL A 21 24.89 5.31 34.35
CA VAL A 21 26.15 5.95 34.74
C VAL A 21 26.86 6.42 33.47
N ASP A 22 27.05 7.73 33.39
CA ASP A 22 27.83 8.40 32.37
C ASP A 22 29.29 8.36 32.78
N SER A 23 30.13 7.72 31.96
CA SER A 23 31.58 7.66 32.18
C SER A 23 32.34 8.37 31.06
N THR A 24 31.75 9.44 30.50
CA THR A 24 32.33 10.18 29.38
C THR A 24 33.67 10.78 29.77
N TRP A 25 34.70 10.39 29.03
CA TRP A 25 36.06 10.89 29.18
C TRP A 25 36.67 11.28 27.84
N PHE A 26 37.52 12.32 27.85
CA PHE A 26 38.21 12.87 26.68
C PHE A 26 39.72 12.81 26.85
N MET A 27 40.46 12.65 25.74
CA MET A 27 41.93 12.65 25.79
C MET A 27 42.51 13.99 26.29
N PRO A 28 43.65 13.96 27.01
CA PRO A 28 44.33 15.17 27.44
C PRO A 28 44.68 16.07 26.25
N GLY A 29 44.29 17.35 26.31
CA GLY A 29 44.50 18.32 25.23
C GLY A 29 43.26 18.62 24.39
N VAL A 30 42.16 17.88 24.56
CA VAL A 30 40.86 18.25 24.00
C VAL A 30 40.19 19.24 24.95
N PRO A 31 39.75 20.44 24.49
CA PRO A 31 39.10 21.44 25.34
C PRO A 31 37.62 21.09 25.62
N ARG A 32 37.36 19.83 25.98
CA ARG A 32 36.02 19.30 26.29
C ARG A 32 36.07 18.64 27.66
N SER A 33 35.03 18.86 28.45
CA SER A 33 34.88 18.28 29.78
C SER A 33 33.69 17.33 29.78
N GLY A 34 33.92 16.07 30.15
CA GLY A 34 32.85 15.07 30.28
C GLY A 34 31.76 15.51 31.26
N TYR A 35 32.16 16.17 32.35
CA TYR A 35 31.23 16.65 33.37
C TYR A 35 30.33 17.79 32.87
N GLU A 36 30.89 18.74 32.11
CA GLU A 36 30.10 19.83 31.54
C GLU A 36 29.14 19.33 30.45
N GLU A 37 29.55 18.34 29.65
CA GLU A 37 28.63 17.69 28.71
C GLU A 37 27.53 16.92 29.42
N TRP A 38 27.85 16.17 30.48
CA TRP A 38 26.85 15.45 31.28
C TRP A 38 25.83 16.40 31.94
N LYS A 39 26.22 17.62 32.32
CA LYS A 39 25.26 18.62 32.83
C LYS A 39 24.28 19.09 31.75
N GLN A 40 24.75 19.22 30.50
CA GLN A 40 23.96 19.74 29.39
C GLN A 40 23.12 18.66 28.72
N ARG A 41 23.69 17.46 28.54
CA ARG A 41 23.16 16.37 27.72
C ARG A 41 23.48 15.03 28.37
N ARG A 42 22.44 14.38 28.90
CA ARG A 42 22.55 13.08 29.58
C ARG A 42 21.24 12.32 29.52
N ILE A 43 21.30 11.03 29.81
CA ILE A 43 20.10 10.23 30.10
C ILE A 43 19.45 10.78 31.38
N PRO A 44 18.12 11.02 31.40
CA PRO A 44 17.44 11.50 32.60
C PRO A 44 17.71 10.62 33.83
N GLY A 45 18.18 11.24 34.92
CA GLY A 45 18.53 10.53 36.15
C GLY A 45 19.90 9.82 36.12
N ALA A 46 20.68 9.92 35.04
CA ALA A 46 22.03 9.36 35.00
C ALA A 46 22.96 10.01 36.05
N ARG A 47 23.88 9.23 36.61
CA ARG A 47 24.97 9.66 37.48
C ARG A 47 26.24 9.85 36.65
N PHE A 48 27.19 10.65 37.12
CA PHE A 48 28.47 10.83 36.44
C PHE A 48 29.58 10.14 37.22
N LEU A 49 30.38 9.34 36.52
CA LEU A 49 31.57 8.71 37.05
C LEU A 49 32.80 9.35 36.41
N ASP A 50 33.53 10.13 37.20
CA ASP A 50 34.79 10.72 36.78
C ASP A 50 35.91 9.67 36.84
N LEU A 51 36.33 9.17 35.67
CA LEU A 51 37.38 8.16 35.52
C LEU A 51 38.77 8.65 35.93
N ASP A 52 39.01 9.96 35.92
CA ASP A 52 40.27 10.54 36.38
C ASP A 52 40.27 10.71 37.89
N ALA A 53 39.15 11.14 38.49
CA ALA A 53 39.06 11.36 39.93
C ALA A 53 39.15 10.06 40.75
N VAL A 54 38.66 8.94 40.20
CA VAL A 54 38.74 7.62 40.87
C VAL A 54 40.04 6.88 40.55
N ALA A 55 40.87 7.36 39.62
CA ALA A 55 42.10 6.66 39.26
C ALA A 55 43.14 6.77 40.38
N SER A 56 43.79 5.65 40.72
CA SER A 56 44.91 5.67 41.66
C SER A 56 46.17 6.26 41.03
N GLU A 57 47.00 6.91 41.84
CA GLU A 57 48.31 7.39 41.40
C GLU A 57 49.27 6.22 41.18
N HIS A 58 49.99 6.24 40.06
CA HIS A 58 51.06 5.28 39.79
C HIS A 58 52.43 5.92 40.03
N PRO A 59 53.41 5.22 40.63
CA PRO A 59 54.77 5.73 40.82
C PRO A 59 55.48 6.19 39.54
N LEU A 60 55.05 5.67 38.37
CA LEU A 60 55.56 6.03 37.04
C LEU A 60 54.72 7.10 36.32
N GLY A 61 53.75 7.73 37.00
CA GLY A 61 52.87 8.75 36.40
C GLY A 61 51.86 8.20 35.38
N LEU A 62 51.57 6.89 35.41
CA LEU A 62 50.54 6.29 34.57
C LEU A 62 49.15 6.75 35.01
N LYS A 63 48.34 7.19 34.04
CA LYS A 63 46.97 7.65 34.26
C LYS A 63 45.98 6.48 34.20
N HIS A 64 44.79 6.67 34.76
CA HIS A 64 43.68 5.72 34.75
C HIS A 64 43.99 4.35 35.37
N MET A 65 44.84 4.27 36.40
CA MET A 65 45.00 3.02 37.16
C MET A 65 43.69 2.63 37.84
N LEU A 66 43.49 1.33 38.07
CA LEU A 66 42.34 0.86 38.85
C LEU A 66 42.39 1.50 40.25
N PRO A 67 41.26 2.01 40.78
CA PRO A 67 41.16 2.52 42.15
C PRO A 67 41.53 1.47 43.20
N SER A 68 41.66 1.89 44.46
CA SER A 68 41.51 0.97 45.59
C SER A 68 40.02 0.59 45.78
N GLY A 69 39.76 -0.55 46.44
CA GLY A 69 38.38 -0.97 46.72
C GLY A 69 37.58 0.06 47.53
N GLU A 70 38.25 0.79 48.43
CA GLU A 70 37.62 1.85 49.25
C GLU A 70 37.16 3.04 48.39
N VAL A 71 38.00 3.49 47.44
CA VAL A 71 37.68 4.60 46.53
C VAL A 71 36.54 4.21 45.61
N PHE A 72 36.56 2.98 45.06
CA PHE A 72 35.47 2.47 44.24
C PHE A 72 34.15 2.34 45.01
N ALA A 73 34.20 1.80 46.23
CA ALA A 73 33.02 1.65 47.07
C ALA A 73 32.39 3.01 47.41
N LYS A 74 33.22 4.00 47.77
CA LYS A 74 32.76 5.36 48.04
C LYS A 74 32.11 6.02 46.81
N ALA A 75 32.72 5.87 45.64
CA ALA A 75 32.15 6.39 44.38
C ALA A 75 30.79 5.72 44.05
N CYS A 76 30.65 4.42 44.31
CA CYS A 76 29.38 3.72 44.14
C CYS A 76 28.32 4.21 45.13
N GLU A 77 28.69 4.44 46.39
CA GLU A 77 27.80 4.96 47.44
C GLU A 77 27.28 6.36 47.09
N GLU A 78 28.15 7.27 46.65
CA GLU A 78 27.78 8.62 46.21
C GLU A 78 26.83 8.61 45.00
N MET A 79 26.94 7.60 44.13
CA MET A 79 26.02 7.39 43.00
C MET A 79 24.73 6.66 43.39
N GLY A 80 24.65 6.10 44.60
CA GLY A 80 23.51 5.29 45.07
C GLY A 80 23.47 3.88 44.48
N ILE A 81 24.62 3.30 44.15
CA ILE A 81 24.75 1.97 43.56
C ILE A 81 24.98 0.94 44.67
N GLU A 82 24.04 0.01 44.81
CA GLU A 82 24.17 -1.14 45.70
C GLU A 82 24.76 -2.35 44.96
N PRO A 83 25.31 -3.36 45.66
CA PRO A 83 25.81 -4.59 45.04
C PRO A 83 24.75 -5.34 44.20
N SER A 84 23.46 -5.16 44.52
CA SER A 84 22.33 -5.76 43.80
C SER A 84 21.78 -4.90 42.67
N SER A 85 22.16 -3.62 42.57
CA SER A 85 21.68 -2.69 41.55
C SER A 85 22.09 -3.14 40.14
N GLN A 86 21.26 -2.83 39.15
CA GLN A 86 21.63 -3.00 37.75
C GLN A 86 22.23 -1.70 37.23
N VAL A 87 23.46 -1.75 36.73
CA VAL A 87 24.19 -0.57 36.26
C VAL A 87 24.35 -0.61 34.75
N VAL A 88 23.94 0.46 34.08
CA VAL A 88 24.09 0.63 32.63
C VAL A 88 25.03 1.80 32.37
N LEU A 89 26.21 1.47 31.85
CA LEU A 89 27.29 2.41 31.57
C LEU A 89 27.19 2.94 30.14
N TYR A 90 27.36 4.23 29.94
CA TYR A 90 27.36 4.83 28.60
C TYR A 90 28.35 6.00 28.53
N ASP A 91 28.64 6.43 27.29
CA ASP A 91 29.40 7.66 27.03
C ASP A 91 28.81 8.44 25.84
N THR A 92 29.24 9.69 25.68
CA THR A 92 28.77 10.57 24.60
C THR A 92 29.31 10.22 23.20
N HIS A 93 30.31 9.34 23.10
CA HIS A 93 30.92 8.93 21.84
C HIS A 93 30.31 7.63 21.28
N GLY A 94 29.50 6.94 22.07
CA GLY A 94 28.94 5.64 21.75
C GLY A 94 29.51 4.55 22.66
N VAL A 95 30.72 4.09 22.34
CA VAL A 95 31.47 3.11 23.16
C VAL A 95 32.96 3.43 23.09
N PHE A 96 33.42 4.39 23.89
CA PHE A 96 34.81 4.81 23.96
C PHE A 96 35.39 4.64 25.38
N SER A 97 34.77 5.29 26.36
CA SER A 97 35.23 5.32 27.76
C SER A 97 34.42 4.39 28.66
N SER A 98 33.17 4.08 28.28
CA SER A 98 32.29 3.13 28.97
C SER A 98 32.87 1.71 29.16
N PRO A 99 33.71 1.14 28.26
CA PRO A 99 34.35 -0.15 28.52
C PRO A 99 35.33 -0.14 29.70
N ARG A 100 36.01 0.98 29.96
CA ARG A 100 36.94 1.11 31.09
C ARG A 100 36.19 1.11 32.41
N ALA A 101 35.08 1.86 32.46
CA ALA A 101 34.19 1.83 33.61
C ALA A 101 33.63 0.42 33.83
N LEU A 102 33.19 -0.28 32.78
CA LEU A 102 32.68 -1.64 32.89
C LEU A 102 33.74 -2.59 33.47
N TYR A 103 34.98 -2.49 32.97
CA TYR A 103 36.09 -3.28 33.50
C TYR A 103 36.33 -3.01 34.98
N MET A 104 36.25 -1.75 35.43
CA MET A 104 36.37 -1.38 36.84
C MET A 104 35.26 -2.03 37.68
N PHE A 105 34.00 -1.89 37.30
CA PHE A 105 32.86 -2.52 38.00
C PHE A 105 33.00 -4.05 38.08
N LYS A 106 33.40 -4.69 36.98
CA LYS A 106 33.62 -6.15 36.93
C LYS A 106 34.80 -6.58 37.79
N SER A 107 35.89 -5.81 37.84
CA SER A 107 37.09 -6.12 38.62
C SER A 107 36.81 -6.13 40.13
N PHE A 108 35.86 -5.30 40.58
CA PHE A 108 35.39 -5.28 41.98
C PHE A 108 34.19 -6.20 42.25
N GLY A 109 33.83 -7.08 41.31
CA GLY A 109 32.80 -8.11 41.52
C GLY A 109 31.35 -7.66 41.28
N HIS A 110 31.12 -6.45 40.73
CA HIS A 110 29.78 -5.99 40.38
C HIS A 110 29.31 -6.64 39.07
N GLU A 111 28.68 -7.81 39.16
CA GLU A 111 28.30 -8.61 37.99
C GLU A 111 27.12 -8.05 37.19
N LYS A 112 26.28 -7.21 37.79
CA LYS A 112 25.10 -6.60 37.13
C LYS A 112 25.39 -5.27 36.42
N ALA A 113 26.62 -5.09 35.95
CA ALA A 113 27.00 -3.97 35.07
C ALA A 113 27.10 -4.41 33.61
N GLY A 114 26.65 -3.54 32.71
CA GLY A 114 26.85 -3.66 31.25
C GLY A 114 26.91 -2.29 30.57
N ILE A 115 27.21 -2.29 29.28
CA ILE A 115 27.33 -1.08 28.45
C ILE A 115 26.06 -0.85 27.64
N LEU A 116 25.64 0.39 27.51
CA LEU A 116 24.58 0.80 26.58
C LEU A 116 25.12 0.72 25.14
N ASP A 117 24.57 -0.20 24.35
CA ASP A 117 24.93 -0.39 22.96
C ASP A 117 24.65 0.88 22.16
N GLY A 118 25.71 1.50 21.61
CA GLY A 118 25.63 2.77 20.87
C GLY A 118 25.60 4.05 21.73
N GLY A 119 25.72 3.93 23.06
CA GLY A 119 25.86 5.05 23.99
C GLY A 119 24.76 6.10 23.95
N LEU A 120 25.08 7.32 24.40
CA LEU A 120 24.14 8.44 24.37
C LEU A 120 23.65 8.79 22.95
N PRO A 121 24.48 8.74 21.89
CA PRO A 121 24.02 9.03 20.53
C PRO A 121 22.86 8.14 20.09
N ARG A 122 22.90 6.84 20.38
CA ARG A 122 21.81 5.92 20.01
C ARG A 122 20.60 6.06 20.91
N TRP A 123 20.80 6.33 22.20
CA TRP A 123 19.73 6.59 23.16
C TRP A 123 18.83 7.76 22.75
N GLU A 124 19.43 8.83 22.24
CA GLU A 124 18.67 10.04 21.88
C GLU A 124 17.96 9.94 20.53
N VAL A 125 18.38 9.04 19.66
CA VAL A 125 17.79 8.89 18.33
C VAL A 125 16.53 8.01 18.37
N GLU A 126 16.54 6.98 19.22
CA GLU A 126 15.44 6.03 19.34
C GLU A 126 14.50 6.49 20.46
N VAL A 127 13.30 7.02 20.14
CA VAL A 127 12.23 7.17 21.14
C VAL A 127 11.59 5.78 21.31
N PRO A 128 11.91 5.03 22.37
CA PRO A 128 11.43 3.67 22.49
C PRO A 128 9.94 3.68 22.80
N ARG A 129 9.21 2.70 22.25
CA ARG A 129 7.73 2.55 22.38
C ARG A 129 6.90 3.64 21.69
N SER A 130 7.46 4.39 20.75
CA SER A 130 6.68 5.31 19.92
C SER A 130 5.91 4.63 18.78
N SER A 131 6.20 3.37 18.48
CA SER A 131 5.51 2.60 17.44
C SER A 131 4.10 2.23 17.88
N LYS A 132 3.09 2.78 17.20
CA LYS A 132 1.67 2.48 17.44
C LYS A 132 1.00 2.00 16.15
N LEU A 133 0.31 0.87 16.22
CA LEU A 133 -0.51 0.37 15.10
C LEU A 133 -1.72 1.30 14.91
N ILE A 134 -1.93 1.77 13.68
CA ILE A 134 -3.07 2.61 13.29
C ILE A 134 -4.13 1.75 12.61
N GLN A 135 -3.72 0.97 11.61
CA GLN A 135 -4.61 0.18 10.77
C GLN A 135 -3.87 -1.03 10.23
N GLU A 136 -4.60 -2.10 9.92
CA GLU A 136 -4.07 -3.34 9.36
C GLU A 136 -5.03 -3.82 8.28
N ASP A 137 -4.45 -4.36 7.20
CA ASP A 137 -5.14 -5.11 6.16
C ASP A 137 -4.48 -6.50 6.02
N ASP A 138 -4.90 -7.30 5.05
CA ASP A 138 -4.41 -8.67 4.87
C ASP A 138 -2.92 -8.75 4.46
N GLU A 139 -2.34 -7.67 3.95
CA GLU A 139 -0.97 -7.64 3.41
C GLU A 139 -0.01 -6.71 4.19
N TYR A 140 -0.54 -5.65 4.80
CA TYR A 140 0.22 -4.56 5.42
C TYR A 140 -0.38 -4.12 6.75
N SER A 141 0.51 -3.68 7.64
CA SER A 141 0.17 -3.04 8.91
C SER A 141 0.76 -1.63 8.93
N LEU A 142 -0.10 -0.63 9.13
CA LEU A 142 0.28 0.78 9.21
C LEU A 142 0.64 1.15 10.65
N PHE A 143 1.89 1.55 10.87
CA PHE A 143 2.37 2.05 12.15
C PHE A 143 2.68 3.54 12.10
N SER A 144 2.37 4.28 13.16
CA SER A 144 3.00 5.57 13.43
C SER A 144 4.25 5.38 14.28
N VAL A 145 5.29 6.14 13.96
CA VAL A 145 6.55 6.18 14.74
C VAL A 145 6.93 7.64 14.92
N VAL A 146 7.28 8.02 16.15
CA VAL A 146 7.81 9.36 16.45
C VAL A 146 9.33 9.30 16.41
N ILE A 147 9.92 10.12 15.54
CA ILE A 147 11.38 10.23 15.36
C ILE A 147 11.80 11.70 15.36
N PHE A 148 13.07 11.96 15.66
CA PHE A 148 13.64 13.30 15.55
C PHE A 148 13.91 13.67 14.08
N THR A 149 13.63 14.94 13.72
CA THR A 149 13.75 15.44 12.33
C THR A 149 15.15 15.29 11.75
N LYS A 150 16.19 15.46 12.58
CA LYS A 150 17.61 15.32 12.18
C LYS A 150 17.96 13.92 11.67
N VAL A 151 17.21 12.90 12.08
CA VAL A 151 17.52 11.48 11.84
C VAL A 151 16.56 10.83 10.86
N ARG A 152 15.64 11.61 10.27
CA ARG A 152 14.64 11.13 9.28
C ARG A 152 15.29 10.39 8.12
N GLN A 153 16.42 10.89 7.61
CA GLN A 153 17.10 10.29 6.46
C GLN A 153 17.71 8.92 6.81
N GLU A 154 18.45 8.83 7.92
CA GLU A 154 19.06 7.57 8.36
C GLU A 154 18.01 6.52 8.71
N PHE A 155 16.93 6.94 9.40
CA PHE A 155 15.80 6.08 9.70
C PHE A 155 15.13 5.56 8.41
N SER A 156 14.96 6.43 7.42
CA SER A 156 14.35 6.07 6.14
C SER A 156 15.15 4.98 5.40
N THR A 157 16.47 5.12 5.36
CA THR A 157 17.36 4.11 4.78
C THR A 157 17.25 2.77 5.51
N LYS A 158 17.32 2.77 6.84
CA LYS A 158 17.20 1.55 7.66
C LYS A 158 15.84 0.86 7.52
N CYS A 159 14.76 1.63 7.40
CA CYS A 159 13.43 1.08 7.13
C CYS A 159 13.38 0.37 5.78
N ARG A 160 13.93 0.99 4.72
CA ARG A 160 13.98 0.39 3.37
C ARG A 160 14.84 -0.89 3.34
N GLU A 161 15.96 -0.90 4.03
CA GLU A 161 16.82 -2.09 4.18
C GLU A 161 16.07 -3.26 4.83
N ASN A 162 15.20 -2.97 5.79
CA ASN A 162 14.35 -3.96 6.47
C ASN A 162 12.99 -4.19 5.76
N LYS A 163 12.84 -3.73 4.51
CA LYS A 163 11.63 -3.88 3.68
C LYS A 163 10.37 -3.18 4.21
N PHE A 164 10.52 -2.16 5.04
CA PHE A 164 9.42 -1.27 5.42
C PHE A 164 9.20 -0.19 4.36
N ILE A 165 7.93 0.10 4.06
CA ILE A 165 7.52 1.16 3.15
C ILE A 165 7.19 2.41 3.97
N ILE A 166 7.79 3.54 3.61
CA ILE A 166 7.58 4.81 4.30
C ILE A 166 6.62 5.65 3.49
N ARG A 167 5.54 6.09 4.13
CA ARG A 167 4.56 7.01 3.54
C ARG A 167 4.84 8.41 4.03
N ASP A 168 5.22 9.29 3.12
CA ASP A 168 5.29 10.72 3.43
C ASP A 168 3.86 11.25 3.58
N PHE A 169 3.56 11.77 4.77
CA PHE A 169 2.24 12.28 5.12
C PHE A 169 2.41 13.49 6.03
N ASP A 170 1.97 14.65 5.54
CA ASP A 170 1.91 15.87 6.31
C ASP A 170 0.45 16.07 6.75
N PHE A 171 0.23 16.01 8.07
CA PHE A 171 -1.11 16.17 8.64
C PHE A 171 -1.54 17.64 8.52
N ASN A 172 -2.52 17.91 7.67
CA ASN A 172 -3.19 19.20 7.56
C ASN A 172 -4.70 19.00 7.68
N GLU A 173 -5.29 19.55 8.74
CA GLU A 173 -6.71 19.39 9.07
C GLU A 173 -7.62 20.04 8.00
N GLU A 174 -7.23 21.21 7.47
CA GLU A 174 -7.98 21.91 6.43
C GLU A 174 -8.00 21.12 5.12
N GLU A 175 -6.88 20.51 4.75
CA GLU A 175 -6.76 19.70 3.53
C GLU A 175 -7.61 18.42 3.62
N ILE A 176 -7.61 17.77 4.78
CA ILE A 176 -8.41 16.57 5.03
C ILE A 176 -9.91 16.90 4.94
N GLU A 177 -10.33 18.02 5.53
CA GLU A 177 -11.73 18.43 5.49
C GLU A 177 -12.15 18.82 4.06
N ARG A 178 -11.30 19.55 3.33
CA ARG A 178 -11.56 19.87 1.92
C ARG A 178 -11.72 18.61 1.06
N GLN A 179 -10.86 17.60 1.26
CA GLN A 179 -10.97 16.32 0.54
C GLN A 179 -12.27 15.58 0.87
N ARG A 180 -12.75 15.66 2.13
CA ARG A 180 -14.04 15.08 2.52
C ARG A 180 -15.21 15.80 1.87
N GLU A 181 -15.19 17.13 1.86
CA GLU A 181 -16.21 17.94 1.20
C GLU A 181 -16.25 17.69 -0.31
N GLU A 182 -15.08 17.65 -0.97
CA GLU A 182 -14.96 17.32 -2.39
C GLU A 182 -15.55 15.93 -2.71
N LEU A 183 -15.26 14.93 -1.88
CA LEU A 183 -15.79 13.57 -2.05
C LEU A 183 -17.31 13.52 -1.85
N GLN A 184 -17.85 14.25 -0.87
CA GLN A 184 -19.31 14.34 -0.67
C GLN A 184 -20.00 15.05 -1.83
N MET A 185 -19.44 16.16 -2.31
CA MET A 185 -19.96 16.89 -3.47
C MET A 185 -19.93 16.03 -4.73
N ALA A 186 -18.87 15.23 -4.92
CA ALA A 186 -18.78 14.29 -6.03
C ALA A 186 -19.89 13.23 -5.99
N ASP A 187 -20.12 12.59 -4.83
CA ASP A 187 -21.17 11.58 -4.65
C ASP A 187 -22.59 12.15 -4.87
N LEU A 188 -22.84 13.39 -4.42
CA LEU A 188 -24.09 14.09 -4.72
C LEU A 188 -24.27 14.32 -6.22
N SER A 189 -23.22 14.83 -6.89
CA SER A 189 -23.25 15.08 -8.33
C SER A 189 -23.44 13.79 -9.14
N GLU A 190 -22.83 12.68 -8.73
CA GLU A 190 -23.00 11.37 -9.35
C GLU A 190 -24.47 10.93 -9.30
N LYS A 191 -25.12 11.04 -8.14
CA LYS A 191 -26.52 10.64 -7.96
C LYS A 191 -27.49 11.49 -8.78
N GLU A 192 -27.24 12.79 -8.87
CA GLU A 192 -28.01 13.71 -9.70
C GLU A 192 -27.87 13.36 -11.19
N LEU A 193 -26.63 13.25 -11.68
CA LEU A 193 -26.33 12.90 -13.07
C LEU A 193 -26.87 11.51 -13.45
N TRP A 194 -26.78 10.54 -12.55
CA TRP A 194 -27.32 9.19 -12.78
C TRP A 194 -28.83 9.21 -12.98
N THR A 195 -29.54 9.98 -12.16
CA THR A 195 -31.00 10.13 -12.26
C THR A 195 -31.40 10.82 -13.58
N GLU A 196 -30.67 11.87 -13.95
CA GLU A 196 -30.89 12.56 -15.22
C GLU A 196 -30.59 11.66 -16.43
N LEU A 197 -29.47 10.95 -16.41
CA LEU A 197 -29.08 10.01 -17.45
C LEU A 197 -30.14 8.93 -17.64
N LEU A 198 -30.64 8.32 -16.56
CA LEU A 198 -31.70 7.32 -16.65
C LEU A 198 -32.99 7.87 -17.26
N ARG A 199 -33.37 9.10 -16.90
CA ARG A 199 -34.55 9.77 -17.46
C ARG A 199 -34.38 10.00 -18.97
N LEU A 200 -33.25 10.54 -19.39
CA LEU A 200 -32.94 10.81 -20.80
C LEU A 200 -32.81 9.52 -21.61
N ALA A 201 -32.12 8.51 -21.08
CA ALA A 201 -31.95 7.22 -21.74
C ALA A 201 -33.30 6.54 -21.97
N ARG A 202 -34.21 6.52 -20.98
CA ARG A 202 -35.54 5.91 -21.14
C ARG A 202 -36.40 6.62 -22.18
N ALA A 203 -36.42 7.96 -22.17
CA ALA A 203 -37.19 8.74 -23.14
C ALA A 203 -36.63 8.59 -24.56
N ASN A 204 -35.32 8.66 -24.73
CA ASN A 204 -34.69 8.59 -26.04
C ASN A 204 -34.65 7.16 -26.60
N PHE A 205 -34.58 6.14 -25.74
CA PHE A 205 -34.60 4.74 -26.16
C PHE A 205 -35.92 4.38 -26.84
N SER A 206 -37.07 4.83 -26.31
CA SER A 206 -38.37 4.54 -26.94
C SER A 206 -38.48 5.17 -28.34
N GLU A 207 -38.01 6.41 -28.50
CA GLU A 207 -37.99 7.10 -29.80
C GLU A 207 -37.05 6.41 -30.79
N ALA A 208 -35.82 6.11 -30.36
CA ALA A 208 -34.84 5.42 -31.20
C ALA A 208 -35.32 4.03 -31.63
N PHE A 209 -35.98 3.28 -30.73
CA PHE A 209 -36.53 1.96 -31.05
C PHE A 209 -37.71 2.06 -32.03
N GLN A 210 -38.59 3.05 -31.87
CA GLN A 210 -39.66 3.32 -32.83
C GLN A 210 -39.08 3.61 -34.22
N VAL A 211 -38.06 4.47 -34.32
CA VAL A 211 -37.39 4.78 -35.59
C VAL A 211 -36.77 3.53 -36.22
N LEU A 212 -36.13 2.68 -35.42
CA LEU A 212 -35.58 1.40 -35.90
C LEU A 212 -36.66 0.50 -36.51
N VAL A 213 -37.82 0.36 -35.84
CA VAL A 213 -38.95 -0.43 -36.35
C VAL A 213 -39.50 0.17 -37.63
N HIS A 214 -39.66 1.50 -37.71
CA HIS A 214 -40.12 2.17 -38.94
C HIS A 214 -39.17 1.91 -40.10
N LEU A 215 -37.85 2.01 -39.89
CA LEU A 215 -36.86 1.70 -40.93
C LEU A 215 -36.95 0.25 -41.39
N LYS A 216 -37.19 -0.70 -40.48
CA LYS A 216 -37.38 -2.13 -40.81
C LYS A 216 -38.65 -2.36 -41.62
N VAL A 217 -39.76 -1.68 -41.29
CA VAL A 217 -41.02 -1.76 -42.05
C VAL A 217 -40.86 -1.16 -43.46
N VAL A 218 -40.20 -0.01 -43.59
CA VAL A 218 -39.91 0.59 -44.90
C VAL A 218 -39.04 -0.33 -45.73
N ARG A 219 -38.00 -0.93 -45.11
CA ARG A 219 -37.13 -1.89 -45.79
C ARG A 219 -37.89 -3.16 -46.22
N LEU A 220 -38.77 -3.69 -45.37
CA LEU A 220 -39.68 -4.79 -45.68
C LEU A 220 -40.53 -4.48 -46.90
N PHE A 221 -41.11 -3.28 -46.97
CA PHE A 221 -41.92 -2.85 -48.10
C PHE A 221 -41.11 -2.74 -49.39
N VAL A 222 -39.96 -2.03 -49.36
CA VAL A 222 -39.10 -1.84 -50.54
C VAL A 222 -38.62 -3.18 -51.08
N GLU A 223 -38.17 -4.08 -50.20
CA GLU A 223 -37.68 -5.40 -50.64
C GLU A 223 -38.81 -6.30 -51.16
N SER A 224 -40.02 -6.19 -50.59
CA SER A 224 -41.20 -6.87 -51.13
C SER A 224 -41.53 -6.40 -52.55
N VAL A 225 -41.47 -5.09 -52.82
CA VAL A 225 -41.65 -4.55 -54.17
C VAL A 225 -40.57 -5.04 -55.13
N LEU A 226 -39.30 -5.07 -54.70
CA LEU A 226 -38.19 -5.54 -55.52
C LEU A 226 -38.28 -7.03 -55.85
N ARG A 227 -38.71 -7.88 -54.90
CA ARG A 227 -38.81 -9.33 -55.10
C ARG A 227 -40.08 -9.77 -55.81
N TYR A 228 -41.23 -9.12 -55.55
CA TYR A 228 -42.54 -9.59 -56.01
C TYR A 228 -43.23 -8.66 -57.04
N GLY A 229 -42.74 -7.43 -57.23
CA GLY A 229 -43.20 -6.52 -58.28
C GLY A 229 -44.38 -5.61 -57.88
N LEU A 230 -45.24 -5.28 -58.83
CA LEU A 230 -46.45 -4.47 -58.64
C LEU A 230 -47.67 -5.22 -59.21
N PRO A 231 -48.89 -5.01 -58.69
CA PRO A 231 -49.30 -4.05 -57.66
C PRO A 231 -48.90 -4.46 -56.23
N ALA A 232 -48.69 -3.47 -55.35
CA ALA A 232 -48.18 -3.66 -53.98
C ALA A 232 -49.22 -4.18 -52.98
N ASN A 233 -49.89 -5.29 -53.30
CA ASN A 233 -50.86 -5.95 -52.43
C ASN A 233 -50.18 -6.97 -51.50
N TYR A 234 -49.34 -6.47 -50.59
CA TYR A 234 -48.59 -7.30 -49.64
C TYR A 234 -49.28 -7.41 -48.29
N THR A 235 -49.16 -8.57 -47.65
CA THR A 235 -49.57 -8.77 -46.24
C THR A 235 -48.33 -8.88 -45.37
N GLY A 236 -48.08 -7.89 -44.53
CA GLY A 236 -47.02 -7.93 -43.51
C GLY A 236 -47.50 -8.66 -42.25
N LEU A 237 -46.66 -9.55 -41.71
CA LEU A 237 -46.93 -10.29 -40.48
C LEU A 237 -45.81 -10.04 -39.48
N VAL A 238 -46.17 -9.82 -38.22
CA VAL A 238 -45.21 -9.74 -37.10
C VAL A 238 -45.36 -11.02 -36.28
N ILE A 239 -44.27 -11.77 -36.14
CA ILE A 239 -44.25 -13.05 -35.43
C ILE A 239 -43.32 -12.91 -34.23
N LYS A 240 -43.84 -13.19 -33.04
CA LYS A 240 -43.05 -13.33 -31.81
C LYS A 240 -42.88 -14.82 -31.49
N PRO A 241 -41.81 -15.47 -31.94
CA PRO A 241 -41.55 -16.86 -31.59
C PRO A 241 -41.07 -16.99 -30.14
N GLU A 242 -41.38 -18.13 -29.50
CA GLU A 242 -40.71 -18.50 -28.25
C GLU A 242 -39.25 -18.89 -28.52
N SER A 243 -38.33 -18.56 -27.60
CA SER A 243 -36.89 -18.70 -27.87
C SER A 243 -36.45 -20.14 -28.21
N LYS A 244 -37.16 -21.15 -27.71
CA LYS A 244 -36.88 -22.57 -27.96
C LYS A 244 -37.44 -23.08 -29.29
N THR A 245 -38.46 -22.41 -29.84
CA THR A 245 -39.16 -22.86 -31.06
C THR A 245 -38.82 -22.02 -32.29
N THR A 246 -38.05 -20.94 -32.16
CA THR A 246 -37.69 -20.02 -33.27
C THR A 246 -37.22 -20.76 -34.52
N LYS A 247 -36.25 -21.67 -34.40
CA LYS A 247 -35.73 -22.44 -35.54
C LYS A 247 -36.83 -23.26 -36.24
N ARG A 248 -37.61 -24.00 -35.46
CA ARG A 248 -38.73 -24.80 -35.99
C ARG A 248 -39.78 -23.94 -36.68
N THR A 249 -40.08 -22.75 -36.15
CA THR A 249 -41.02 -21.81 -36.78
C THR A 249 -40.48 -21.31 -38.12
N LEU A 250 -39.18 -20.95 -38.19
CA LEU A 250 -38.53 -20.54 -39.43
C LEU A 250 -38.51 -21.66 -40.47
N ASP A 251 -38.21 -22.91 -40.06
CA ASP A 251 -38.21 -24.08 -40.97
C ASP A 251 -39.60 -24.34 -41.58
N VAL A 252 -40.66 -24.21 -40.77
CA VAL A 252 -42.04 -24.36 -41.24
C VAL A 252 -42.43 -23.25 -42.21
N LEU A 253 -42.03 -22.00 -41.93
CA LEU A 253 -42.27 -20.86 -42.83
C LEU A 253 -41.51 -21.03 -44.15
N ALA A 254 -40.23 -21.42 -44.11
CA ALA A 254 -39.43 -21.73 -45.29
C ALA A 254 -40.08 -22.81 -46.16
N THR A 255 -40.57 -23.89 -45.54
CA THR A 255 -41.27 -24.96 -46.27
C THR A 255 -42.56 -24.48 -46.92
N ARG A 256 -43.35 -23.63 -46.23
CA ARG A 256 -44.64 -23.15 -46.74
C ARG A 256 -44.50 -22.08 -47.83
N PHE A 257 -43.47 -21.24 -47.75
CA PHE A 257 -43.25 -20.13 -48.66
C PHE A 257 -42.18 -20.41 -49.73
N ALA A 258 -41.66 -21.64 -49.82
CA ALA A 258 -40.69 -22.05 -50.84
C ALA A 258 -41.14 -21.76 -52.30
N TYR A 259 -42.46 -21.70 -52.55
CA TYR A 259 -43.00 -21.37 -53.88
C TYR A 259 -42.72 -19.91 -54.32
N LEU A 260 -42.40 -19.02 -53.39
CA LEU A 260 -42.02 -17.62 -53.64
C LEU A 260 -40.56 -17.48 -54.09
N GLY A 261 -39.75 -18.53 -53.91
CA GLY A 261 -38.38 -18.59 -54.37
C GLY A 261 -38.30 -18.52 -55.90
N SER A 262 -37.45 -17.64 -56.42
CA SER A 262 -37.28 -17.51 -57.87
C SER A 262 -36.75 -18.81 -58.49
N LYS A 263 -37.42 -19.33 -59.52
CA LYS A 263 -36.94 -20.47 -60.33
C LYS A 263 -35.57 -20.24 -60.98
N THR A 264 -35.09 -18.99 -61.05
CA THR A 264 -33.74 -18.65 -61.55
C THR A 264 -32.61 -19.21 -60.69
N ARG A 265 -32.84 -19.50 -59.40
CA ARG A 265 -31.81 -20.06 -58.50
C ARG A 265 -31.45 -21.51 -58.78
N SER A 266 -32.26 -22.27 -59.52
CA SER A 266 -31.92 -23.66 -59.89
C SER A 266 -30.77 -23.75 -60.91
N ARG A 267 -30.35 -22.62 -61.50
CA ARG A 267 -29.38 -22.60 -62.60
C ARG A 267 -27.94 -22.25 -62.19
N ASP A 268 -27.73 -21.65 -61.02
CA ASP A 268 -26.39 -21.21 -60.54
C ASP A 268 -25.65 -22.25 -59.69
N LYS A 269 -26.16 -23.47 -59.56
CA LYS A 269 -25.43 -24.56 -58.88
C LYS A 269 -24.24 -25.13 -59.69
N LYS A 270 -23.77 -24.40 -60.71
CA LYS A 270 -22.75 -24.87 -61.65
C LYS A 270 -21.82 -23.75 -62.14
N SER A 271 -21.17 -23.05 -61.22
CA SER A 271 -19.91 -22.34 -61.49
C SER A 271 -19.05 -22.32 -60.23
N ASP A 272 -18.35 -23.42 -59.98
CA ASP A 272 -17.17 -23.44 -59.11
C ASP A 272 -16.02 -22.70 -59.80
N ASN A 273 -15.22 -21.99 -59.00
CA ASN A 273 -14.00 -21.22 -59.29
C ASN A 273 -14.16 -19.74 -59.65
N VAL A 274 -14.27 -18.88 -58.64
CA VAL A 274 -13.64 -17.55 -58.64
C VAL A 274 -13.06 -17.25 -57.25
N ASP A 275 -11.83 -16.74 -57.24
CA ASP A 275 -10.88 -16.44 -56.16
C ASP A 275 -11.39 -16.15 -54.73
N ASP A 276 -10.80 -16.88 -53.78
CA ASP A 276 -11.06 -16.91 -52.32
C ASP A 276 -10.60 -15.67 -51.53
N GLU A 277 -9.95 -14.68 -52.16
CA GLU A 277 -9.27 -13.61 -51.41
C GLU A 277 -10.13 -12.36 -51.16
N TYR A 278 -11.19 -12.14 -51.96
CA TYR A 278 -12.15 -11.03 -51.77
C TYR A 278 -13.44 -11.45 -51.06
N ALA A 279 -13.60 -12.76 -50.82
CA ALA A 279 -14.84 -13.33 -50.34
C ALA A 279 -15.05 -13.10 -48.84
N GLY A 280 -13.98 -13.06 -48.01
CA GLY A 280 -14.08 -13.09 -46.55
C GLY A 280 -14.97 -12.03 -45.89
N GLU A 281 -14.92 -10.77 -46.35
CA GLU A 281 -15.74 -9.69 -45.76
C GLU A 281 -17.21 -9.72 -46.23
N TYR A 282 -17.47 -10.25 -47.42
CA TYR A 282 -18.83 -10.42 -47.95
C TYR A 282 -19.39 -11.83 -47.72
N GLN A 283 -18.57 -12.77 -47.26
CA GLN A 283 -18.95 -14.16 -46.97
C GLN A 283 -20.01 -14.19 -45.88
N THR A 284 -19.84 -13.38 -44.82
CA THR A 284 -20.80 -13.26 -43.72
C THR A 284 -22.11 -12.60 -44.14
N LEU A 285 -22.08 -11.73 -45.16
CA LEU A 285 -23.30 -11.18 -45.79
C LEU A 285 -24.00 -12.22 -46.68
N MET A 286 -23.23 -13.12 -47.31
CA MET A 286 -23.76 -14.26 -48.08
C MET A 286 -24.22 -15.44 -47.20
N GLU A 287 -23.69 -15.54 -45.96
CA GLU A 287 -24.08 -16.51 -44.93
C GLU A 287 -25.34 -16.10 -44.15
N GLN A 288 -25.86 -14.88 -44.33
CA GLN A 288 -27.18 -14.55 -43.80
C GLN A 288 -28.21 -15.51 -44.40
N GLU A 289 -28.97 -16.21 -43.56
CA GLU A 289 -29.98 -17.18 -44.00
C GLU A 289 -30.92 -16.52 -45.03
N ILE A 290 -30.70 -16.84 -46.31
CA ILE A 290 -31.47 -16.23 -47.39
C ILE A 290 -32.80 -16.98 -47.51
N PHE A 291 -33.82 -16.44 -46.86
CA PHE A 291 -35.19 -16.93 -47.00
C PHE A 291 -35.78 -16.60 -48.38
N ASP A 292 -36.60 -17.51 -48.91
CA ASP A 292 -37.36 -17.31 -50.16
C ASP A 292 -38.47 -16.25 -50.01
N TYR A 293 -38.73 -15.82 -48.77
CA TYR A 293 -39.59 -14.70 -48.43
C TYR A 293 -38.81 -13.56 -47.78
N VAL A 294 -39.36 -12.34 -47.81
CA VAL A 294 -38.74 -11.19 -47.15
C VAL A 294 -38.94 -11.31 -45.64
N LEU A 295 -37.84 -11.36 -44.90
CA LEU A 295 -37.82 -11.45 -43.45
C LEU A 295 -36.86 -10.40 -42.88
N PHE A 296 -37.30 -9.74 -41.81
CA PHE A 296 -36.45 -8.85 -41.04
C PHE A 296 -36.58 -9.14 -39.56
N GLU A 297 -35.44 -9.40 -38.92
CA GLU A 297 -35.38 -9.52 -37.48
C GLU A 297 -35.36 -8.14 -36.83
N VAL A 298 -36.20 -7.98 -35.81
CA VAL A 298 -36.20 -6.85 -34.88
C VAL A 298 -35.62 -7.38 -33.58
N PRO A 299 -34.44 -6.89 -33.14
CA PRO A 299 -33.81 -7.37 -31.92
C PRO A 299 -34.71 -7.03 -30.73
N TRP A 300 -34.99 -8.04 -29.91
CA TRP A 300 -35.73 -7.86 -28.67
C TRP A 300 -34.74 -7.47 -27.57
N VAL A 301 -34.70 -6.18 -27.25
CA VAL A 301 -33.87 -5.65 -26.17
C VAL A 301 -34.73 -5.67 -24.89
N VAL A 302 -34.41 -6.56 -23.95
CA VAL A 302 -34.97 -6.58 -22.58
C VAL A 302 -34.16 -5.67 -21.69
#